data_AF-A0AAQ4FK96-F1
#
_entry.id   AF-A0AAQ4FK96-F1
#
_cell.length_a   1.000
_cell.length_b   1.000
_cell.length_c   1.000
_cell.angle_alpha   90.00
_cell.angle_beta   90.00
_cell.angle_gamma   90.00
#
_symmetry.space_group_name_H-M   'P 1'
#
loop_
_entity.id
_entity.type
_entity.pdbx_description
1 polymer ?
#
loop_
_entity_poly.entity_id
_entity_poly.type
_entity_poly.pdbx_seq_one_letter_code
_entity_poly.pdbx_strand_id
1 'polypeptide(L)'
;MVVGLFAWAYYVYIFVFCGSLVKEGAQRLAFSIVFHLLLLLCLWSFVQTTVTAVPPIPGYFGLSESDQRLLEQYADDEARGEFLDILAENRGVLTRGPSGGVRFCERCQQVKPDRAHHCSQCRR
;
A
#
# COMPACT_ATOMS: atom_id res chain seq x y z
N MET A 1 -18.93 2.31 9.01
CA MET A 1 -19.29 0.87 9.02
C MET A 1 -18.35 0.05 9.90
N VAL A 2 -17.04 0.02 9.65
CA VAL A 2 -16.07 -0.80 10.40
C VAL A 2 -15.99 -0.47 11.91
N VAL A 3 -15.93 0.82 12.28
CA VAL A 3 -15.90 1.24 13.69
C VAL A 3 -17.15 0.78 14.46
N GLY A 4 -18.32 0.79 13.80
CA GLY A 4 -19.56 0.29 14.39
C GLY A 4 -19.53 -1.21 14.67
N LEU A 5 -18.91 -2.00 13.78
CA LEU A 5 -18.72 -3.44 13.99
C LEU A 5 -17.81 -3.72 15.20
N PHE A 6 -16.73 -2.95 15.36
CA PHE A 6 -15.86 -3.08 16.54
C PHE A 6 -16.58 -2.75 17.85
N ALA A 7 -17.35 -1.65 17.87
CA ALA A 7 -18.12 -1.26 19.05
C ALA A 7 -19.18 -2.32 19.42
N TRP A 8 -19.88 -2.85 18.42
CA TRP A 8 -20.87 -3.92 18.63
C TRP A 8 -20.21 -5.22 19.14
N ALA A 9 -19.12 -5.66 18.51
CA ALA A 9 -18.40 -6.85 18.93
C ALA A 9 -17.86 -6.72 20.36
N TYR A 10 -17.33 -5.55 20.72
CA TYR A 10 -16.90 -5.24 22.08
C TYR A 10 -18.05 -5.37 23.08
N TYR A 11 -19.19 -4.75 22.77
CA TYR A 11 -20.37 -4.79 23.62
C TYR A 11 -20.84 -6.24 23.87
N VAL A 12 -21.02 -7.01 22.79
CA VAL A 12 -21.48 -8.40 22.88
C VAL A 12 -20.48 -9.26 23.66
N TYR A 13 -19.19 -9.14 23.38
CA TYR A 13 -18.21 -9.99 24.05
C TYR A 13 -18.05 -9.67 25.54
N ILE A 14 -17.97 -8.39 25.91
CA ILE A 14 -17.73 -7.99 27.30
C ILE A 14 -18.99 -8.07 28.16
N PHE A 15 -20.09 -7.46 27.70
CA PHE A 15 -21.27 -7.31 28.55
C PHE A 15 -22.21 -8.52 28.46
N VAL A 16 -22.40 -9.08 27.27
CA VAL A 16 -23.28 -10.23 27.09
C VAL A 16 -22.55 -11.52 27.43
N PHE A 17 -21.45 -11.85 26.72
CA PHE A 17 -20.75 -13.11 26.90
C PHE A 17 -19.99 -13.19 28.24
N CYS A 18 -19.00 -12.32 28.47
CA CYS A 18 -18.24 -12.33 29.72
C CYS A 18 -19.12 -11.95 30.93
N GLY A 19 -20.02 -10.97 30.77
CA GLY A 19 -20.88 -10.50 31.86
C GLY A 19 -21.99 -11.45 32.27
N SER A 20 -22.65 -12.13 31.31
CA SER A 20 -23.87 -12.90 31.57
C SER A 20 -23.72 -14.41 31.40
N LEU A 21 -22.81 -14.89 30.53
CA LEU A 21 -22.66 -16.32 30.25
C LEU A 21 -21.54 -16.98 31.07
N VAL A 22 -20.44 -16.26 31.33
CA VAL A 22 -19.30 -16.79 32.10
C VAL A 22 -19.54 -16.60 33.60
N LYS A 23 -19.82 -17.71 34.29
CA LYS A 23 -20.16 -17.70 35.73
C LYS A 23 -18.95 -17.59 36.65
N GLU A 24 -17.81 -18.13 36.24
CA GLU A 24 -16.59 -18.13 37.04
C GLU A 24 -15.83 -16.81 36.91
N GLY A 25 -15.54 -16.16 38.04
CA GLY A 25 -14.90 -14.84 38.07
C GLY A 25 -13.48 -14.83 37.48
N ALA A 26 -12.68 -15.85 37.76
CA ALA A 26 -11.31 -15.96 37.26
C ALA A 26 -11.28 -16.14 35.73
N GLN A 27 -12.11 -17.05 35.22
CA GLN A 27 -12.26 -17.27 33.78
C GLN A 27 -12.77 -16.02 33.06
N ARG A 28 -13.77 -15.33 33.64
CA ARG A 28 -14.30 -14.07 33.10
C ARG A 28 -13.20 -13.00 32.98
N LEU A 29 -12.38 -12.86 34.02
CA LEU A 29 -11.28 -11.90 34.04
C LEU A 29 -10.22 -12.26 32.99
N ALA A 30 -9.81 -13.52 32.91
CA ALA A 30 -8.82 -13.99 31.94
C ALA A 30 -9.27 -13.73 30.49
N PHE A 31 -10.51 -14.10 30.14
CA PHE A 31 -11.08 -13.84 28.81
C PHE A 31 -11.19 -12.35 28.51
N SER A 32 -11.60 -11.55 29.49
CA SER A 32 -11.68 -10.10 29.33
C SER A 32 -10.30 -9.50 29.05
N ILE A 33 -9.26 -9.89 29.79
CA ILE A 33 -7.89 -9.39 29.60
C ILE A 33 -7.37 -9.74 28.21
N VAL A 34 -7.45 -11.02 27.82
CA VAL A 34 -6.98 -11.48 26.51
C VAL A 34 -7.70 -10.74 25.38
N PHE A 35 -9.03 -10.59 25.48
CA PHE A 35 -9.80 -9.89 24.48
C PHE A 35 -9.41 -8.41 24.34
N HIS A 36 -9.22 -7.69 25.46
CA HIS A 36 -8.80 -6.28 25.39
C HIS A 36 -7.41 -6.12 24.78
N LEU A 37 -6.47 -7.02 25.09
CA LEU A 37 -5.13 -7.01 24.47
C LEU A 37 -5.22 -7.21 22.96
N LEU A 38 -5.99 -8.20 22.50
CA LEU A 38 -6.19 -8.46 21.07
C LEU A 38 -6.92 -7.32 20.37
N LEU A 39 -7.94 -6.74 21.01
CA LEU A 39 -8.67 -5.61 20.46
C LEU A 39 -7.78 -4.37 20.33
N LEU A 40 -6.95 -4.09 21.35
CA LEU A 40 -5.99 -2.99 21.31
C LEU A 40 -5.03 -3.17 20.14
N LEU A 41 -4.42 -4.36 19.99
CA LEU A 41 -3.50 -4.65 18.88
C LEU A 41 -4.21 -4.55 17.52
N CYS A 42 -5.45 -5.01 17.42
CA CYS A 42 -6.25 -4.93 16.21
C CYS A 42 -6.57 -3.47 15.82
N LEU A 43 -7.08 -2.67 16.76
CA LEU A 43 -7.38 -1.26 16.55
C LEU A 43 -6.12 -0.47 16.22
N TRP A 44 -5.02 -0.73 16.93
CA TRP A 44 -3.72 -0.13 16.62
C TRP A 44 -3.30 -0.42 15.18
N SER A 45 -3.34 -1.68 14.77
CA SER A 45 -2.98 -2.10 13.41
C SER A 45 -3.90 -1.49 12.35
N PHE A 46 -5.20 -1.39 12.65
CA PHE A 46 -6.18 -0.75 11.78
C PHE A 46 -5.91 0.74 11.59
N VAL A 47 -5.61 1.46 12.68
CA VAL A 47 -5.24 2.88 12.62
C VAL A 47 -3.95 3.06 11.80
N GLN A 48 -2.92 2.27 12.08
CA GLN A 48 -1.67 2.35 11.32
C GLN A 48 -1.91 2.10 9.82
N THR A 49 -2.72 1.11 9.46
CA THR A 49 -2.99 0.77 8.06
C THR A 49 -3.81 1.85 7.32
N THR A 50 -4.72 2.52 8.02
CA THR A 50 -5.62 3.52 7.40
C THR A 50 -5.02 4.92 7.36
N VAL A 51 -4.16 5.26 8.33
CA VAL A 51 -3.58 6.60 8.47
C VAL A 51 -2.21 6.71 7.82
N THR A 52 -1.44 5.61 7.75
CA THR A 52 -0.08 5.66 7.18
C THR A 52 -0.12 6.00 5.70
N ALA A 53 0.50 7.12 5.35
CA ALA A 53 0.63 7.54 3.96
C ALA A 53 1.62 6.65 3.20
N VAL A 54 1.31 6.38 1.93
CA VAL A 54 2.23 5.68 1.03
C VAL A 54 3.45 6.58 0.77
N PRO A 55 4.69 6.08 0.93
CA PRO A 55 5.88 6.87 0.64
C PRO A 55 5.93 7.27 -0.84
N PRO A 56 6.36 8.49 -1.17
CA PRO A 56 6.51 8.93 -2.55
C PRO A 56 7.65 8.16 -3.24
N ILE A 57 7.56 8.05 -4.56
CA ILE A 57 8.65 7.52 -5.37
C ILE A 57 9.80 8.56 -5.36
N PRO A 58 11.05 8.14 -5.14
CA PRO A 58 12.19 9.06 -5.22
C PRO A 58 12.28 9.77 -6.57
N GLY A 59 12.60 11.06 -6.56
CA GLY A 59 12.57 11.91 -7.76
C GLY A 59 13.50 11.45 -8.89
N TYR A 60 14.56 10.70 -8.60
CA TYR A 60 15.48 10.18 -9.62
C TYR A 60 14.84 9.13 -10.56
N PHE A 61 13.66 8.59 -10.21
CA PHE A 61 12.86 7.76 -11.11
C PHE A 61 11.98 8.55 -12.08
N GLY A 62 11.75 9.83 -11.79
CA GLY A 62 11.04 10.75 -12.67
C GLY A 62 11.87 11.10 -13.90
N LEU A 63 11.22 11.40 -15.02
CA LEU A 63 11.89 11.95 -16.19
C LEU A 63 12.28 13.41 -15.93
N SER A 64 13.52 13.78 -16.26
CA SER A 64 13.91 15.18 -16.34
C SER A 64 13.21 15.86 -17.53
N GLU A 65 13.16 17.20 -17.56
CA GLU A 65 12.57 17.91 -18.70
C GLU A 65 13.25 17.55 -20.03
N SER A 66 14.57 17.30 -20.01
CA SER A 66 15.31 16.82 -21.18
C SER A 66 14.88 15.41 -21.58
N ASP A 67 14.73 14.49 -20.62
CA ASP A 67 14.30 13.13 -20.93
C ASP A 67 12.88 13.11 -21.51
N GLN A 68 11.99 13.97 -21.00
CA GLN A 68 10.62 14.10 -21.52
C GLN A 68 10.63 14.58 -22.97
N ARG A 69 11.38 15.65 -23.29
CA ARG A 69 11.50 16.16 -24.66
C ARG A 69 12.10 15.14 -25.62
N LEU A 70 13.12 14.40 -25.18
CA LEU A 70 13.72 13.34 -25.98
C LEU A 70 12.72 12.19 -26.21
N LEU A 71 12.03 11.77 -25.15
CA LEU A 71 11.01 10.73 -25.25
C LEU A 71 9.87 11.14 -26.20
N GLU A 72 9.46 12.40 -26.21
CA GLU A 72 8.44 12.94 -27.12
C GLU A 72 8.90 13.02 -28.58
N GLN A 73 10.22 13.17 -28.83
CA GLN A 73 10.78 13.23 -30.18
C GLN A 73 10.86 11.85 -30.85
N TYR A 74 10.94 10.76 -30.09
CA TYR A 74 10.92 9.42 -30.67
C TYR A 74 9.52 9.07 -31.19
N ALA A 75 9.41 9.03 -32.52
CA ALA A 75 8.19 8.69 -33.25
C ALA A 75 7.91 7.18 -33.32
N ASP A 76 8.95 6.36 -33.13
CA ASP A 76 8.87 4.90 -33.21
C ASP A 76 8.92 4.26 -31.82
N ASP A 77 8.12 3.21 -31.62
CA ASP A 77 7.97 2.54 -30.32
C ASP A 77 9.24 1.76 -29.91
N GLU A 78 10.04 1.29 -30.87
CA GLU A 78 11.30 0.59 -30.60
C GLU A 78 12.33 1.56 -30.02
N ALA A 79 12.52 2.73 -30.66
CA ALA A 79 13.41 3.78 -30.18
C ALA A 79 12.99 4.33 -28.79
N ARG A 80 11.69 4.44 -28.54
CA ARG A 80 11.15 4.78 -27.20
C ARG A 80 11.50 3.71 -26.17
N GLY A 81 11.37 2.44 -26.54
CA GLY A 81 11.72 1.29 -25.70
C GLY A 81 13.18 1.29 -25.30
N GLU A 82 14.09 1.44 -26.26
CA GLU A 82 15.54 1.47 -26.03
C GLU A 82 15.95 2.63 -25.10
N PHE A 83 15.38 3.82 -25.30
CA PHE A 83 15.66 4.96 -24.42
C PHE A 83 15.17 4.71 -22.99
N LEU A 84 13.98 4.15 -22.83
CA LEU A 84 13.47 3.75 -21.52
C LEU A 84 14.32 2.64 -20.88
N ASP A 85 14.91 1.74 -21.68
CA ASP A 85 15.81 0.69 -21.21
C ASP A 85 17.09 1.26 -20.60
N ILE A 86 17.71 2.22 -21.28
CA ILE A 86 18.88 2.95 -20.78
C ILE A 86 18.55 3.68 -19.47
N LEU A 87 17.39 4.36 -19.42
CA LEU A 87 16.94 5.04 -18.20
C LEU A 87 16.70 4.06 -17.05
N ALA A 88 16.08 2.91 -17.31
CA ALA A 88 15.82 1.88 -16.31
C ALA A 88 17.12 1.29 -15.76
N GLU A 89 18.10 1.01 -16.62
CA GLU A 89 19.41 0.50 -16.23
C GLU A 89 20.18 1.53 -15.37
N ASN A 90 20.23 2.79 -15.81
CA ASN A 90 20.85 3.89 -15.06
C ASN A 90 20.20 4.13 -13.68
N ARG A 91 18.93 3.77 -13.52
CA ARG A 91 18.16 3.92 -12.27
C ARG A 91 18.11 2.64 -11.44
N GLY A 92 18.77 1.56 -11.89
CA GLY A 92 18.84 0.28 -11.17
C GLY A 92 17.52 -0.51 -11.12
N VAL A 93 16.67 -0.38 -12.14
CA VAL A 93 15.41 -1.15 -12.25
C VAL A 93 15.70 -2.51 -12.88
N LEU A 94 15.41 -3.58 -12.15
CA LEU A 94 15.70 -4.95 -12.61
C LEU A 94 14.48 -5.63 -13.23
N THR A 95 13.26 -5.21 -12.85
CA THR A 95 12.04 -5.87 -13.31
C THR A 95 11.52 -5.30 -14.62
N ARG A 96 11.05 -6.20 -15.48
CA ARG A 96 10.44 -5.88 -16.77
C ARG A 96 8.94 -6.18 -16.78
N GLY A 97 8.23 -5.59 -17.73
CA GLY A 97 6.82 -5.90 -17.99
C GLY A 97 6.65 -7.28 -18.61
N PRO A 98 5.40 -7.77 -18.76
CA PRO A 98 5.12 -9.06 -19.38
C PRO A 98 5.63 -9.19 -20.83
N SER A 99 5.73 -8.08 -21.56
CA SER A 99 6.30 -8.00 -22.91
C SER A 99 7.83 -7.90 -22.95
N GLY A 100 8.51 -7.93 -21.80
CA GLY A 100 9.96 -7.75 -21.71
C GLY A 100 10.42 -6.29 -21.64
N GLY A 101 9.56 -5.32 -21.96
CA GLY A 101 9.91 -3.89 -21.92
C GLY A 101 9.92 -3.25 -20.53
N VAL A 102 10.41 -2.01 -20.46
CA VAL A 102 10.46 -1.20 -19.24
C VAL A 102 9.06 -0.89 -18.73
N ARG A 103 8.88 -0.95 -17.41
CA ARG A 103 7.64 -0.57 -16.76
C ARG A 103 7.57 0.96 -16.63
N PHE A 104 6.99 1.65 -17.60
CA PHE A 104 6.81 3.11 -17.55
C PHE A 104 5.41 3.51 -17.04
N CYS A 105 5.29 4.69 -16.41
CA CYS A 105 4.01 5.32 -16.06
C CYS A 105 3.84 6.65 -16.78
N GLU A 106 2.96 6.71 -17.78
CA GLU A 106 2.68 7.94 -18.53
C GLU A 106 2.02 9.04 -17.68
N ARG A 107 1.16 8.66 -16.72
CA ARG A 107 0.46 9.64 -15.87
C ARG A 107 1.41 10.36 -14.91
N CYS A 108 2.44 9.65 -14.46
CA CYS A 108 3.41 10.17 -13.51
C CYS A 108 4.74 10.55 -14.16
N GLN A 109 4.90 10.32 -15.47
CA GLN A 109 6.12 10.58 -16.25
C GLN A 109 7.38 10.03 -15.58
N GLN A 110 7.34 8.75 -15.18
CA GLN A 110 8.41 8.10 -14.43
C GLN A 110 8.59 6.63 -14.81
N VAL A 111 9.83 6.16 -14.75
CA VAL A 111 10.14 4.73 -14.82
C VAL A 111 9.72 4.11 -13.49
N LYS A 112 8.86 3.08 -13.51
CA LYS A 112 8.33 2.46 -12.30
C LYS A 112 9.47 1.71 -11.58
N PRO A 113 9.75 2.03 -10.30
CA PRO A 113 10.64 1.21 -9.49
C PRO A 113 10.15 -0.24 -9.39
N ASP A 114 11.06 -1.13 -9.01
CA ASP A 114 10.69 -2.52 -8.77
C ASP A 114 9.58 -2.62 -7.71
N ARG A 115 8.56 -3.42 -8.02
CA ARG A 115 7.35 -3.63 -7.21
C ARG A 115 6.43 -2.40 -7.05
N ALA A 116 6.70 -1.28 -7.71
CA ALA A 116 5.82 -0.10 -7.69
C ALA A 116 4.72 -0.17 -8.75
N HIS A 117 3.53 0.33 -8.41
CA HIS A 117 2.37 0.42 -9.29
C HIS A 117 1.65 1.73 -9.10
N HIS A 118 1.16 2.32 -10.20
CA HIS A 118 0.31 3.50 -10.15
C HIS A 118 -1.09 3.10 -9.66
N CYS A 119 -1.57 3.75 -8.61
CA CYS A 119 -2.92 3.60 -8.11
C CYS A 119 -3.79 4.74 -8.66
N SER A 120 -4.79 4.42 -9.46
CA SER A 120 -5.72 5.41 -10.03
C SER A 120 -6.52 6.16 -8.96
N GLN A 121 -6.85 5.50 -7.86
CA GLN A 121 -7.57 6.10 -6.74
C GLN A 121 -6.70 7.11 -5.98
N CYS A 122 -5.44 6.73 -5.71
CA CYS A 122 -4.49 7.59 -5.00
C CYS A 122 -3.81 8.62 -5.91
N ARG A 123 -3.91 8.45 -7.23
CA ARG A 123 -3.27 9.28 -8.27
C ARG A 123 -1.74 9.38 -8.13
N ARG A 124 -1.11 8.29 -7.71
CA ARG A 124 0.35 8.13 -7.56
C ARG A 124 0.75 6.70 -7.85
#